data_AF-A0A259RVY8-F1
#
_entry.id   AF-A0A259RVY8-F1
#
_cell.length_a   1.000
_cell.length_b   1.000
_cell.length_c   1.000
_cell.angle_alpha   90.00
_cell.angle_beta   90.00
_cell.angle_gamma   90.00
#
_symmetry.space_group_name_H-M   'P 1'
#
loop_
_entity.id
_entity.type
_entity.pdbx_description
1 polymer ?
#
loop_
_entity_poly.entity_id
_entity_poly.type
_entity_poly.pdbx_seq_one_letter_code
_entity_poly.pdbx_strand_id
1 'polypeptide(L)'
;MGPCSSPIGADSIQAFTMNRYPWWKNLLIILVLLLGIFFALPNIYGENPALQISKRNAVMDQAAVDKAVAALKAANIPVKSARLEDKDGLIQFTSTDAQLKAVNVVREALGENYPVALNLAPAAPRWMQNLGAKPMYLA
;
A
#
# COMPACT_ATOMS: atom_id res chain seq x y z
N MET A 1 22.83 47.56 73.43
CA MET A 1 21.57 48.32 73.36
C MET A 1 21.41 48.75 71.91
N GLY A 2 20.32 48.33 71.26
CA GLY A 2 20.16 48.18 69.80
C GLY A 2 19.88 49.48 69.02
N PRO A 3 19.04 49.49 67.95
CA PRO A 3 18.30 48.37 67.33
C PRO A 3 18.18 48.43 65.76
N CYS A 4 17.43 47.46 65.17
CA CYS A 4 16.69 47.51 63.87
C CYS A 4 17.53 47.60 62.56
N SER A 5 17.19 47.02 61.40
CA SER A 5 16.02 46.32 60.86
C SER A 5 16.37 45.92 59.39
N SER A 6 16.00 44.72 58.93
CA SER A 6 15.91 44.36 57.49
C SER A 6 14.71 45.06 56.82
N PRO A 7 14.38 44.90 55.51
CA PRO A 7 15.02 44.22 54.36
C PRO A 7 15.04 45.13 53.09
N ILE A 8 14.90 44.59 51.86
CA ILE A 8 14.80 45.22 50.49
C ILE A 8 16.15 45.11 49.75
N GLY A 9 16.35 44.41 48.63
CA GLY A 9 15.44 43.93 47.58
C GLY A 9 16.13 44.24 46.24
N ALA A 10 16.66 43.21 45.55
CA ALA A 10 17.09 43.29 44.15
C ALA A 10 17.27 41.89 43.57
N ASP A 11 16.14 41.19 43.42
CA ASP A 11 15.99 40.11 42.44
C ASP A 11 16.25 40.67 41.03
N SER A 12 17.30 40.23 40.32
CA SER A 12 17.33 40.30 38.84
C SER A 12 18.54 39.61 38.18
N ILE A 13 18.91 38.42 38.61
CA ILE A 13 19.48 37.46 37.64
C ILE A 13 18.33 36.54 37.24
N GLN A 14 17.49 37.06 36.34
CA GLN A 14 16.50 36.28 35.61
C GLN A 14 17.28 35.22 34.82
N ALA A 15 17.50 34.05 35.44
CA ALA A 15 17.85 32.87 34.70
C ALA A 15 16.74 32.69 33.67
N PHE A 16 17.08 32.88 32.39
CA PHE A 16 16.23 32.43 31.30
C PHE A 16 16.15 30.90 31.41
N THR A 17 15.33 30.38 32.33
CA THR A 17 15.01 28.96 32.39
C THR A 17 14.13 28.64 31.20
N MET A 18 14.84 28.41 30.10
CA MET A 18 14.68 27.31 29.17
C MET A 18 13.22 26.97 28.87
N ASN A 19 12.75 27.46 27.72
CA ASN A 19 11.66 26.93 26.88
C ASN A 19 10.99 25.66 27.44
N ARG A 20 10.14 25.82 28.45
CA ARG A 20 9.61 24.69 29.22
C ARG A 20 8.34 24.18 28.55
N TYR A 21 8.49 23.73 27.31
CA TYR A 21 7.45 22.87 26.74
C TYR A 21 7.43 21.58 27.55
N PRO A 22 6.25 21.17 28.05
CA PRO A 22 6.16 19.94 28.79
C PRO A 22 6.65 18.78 27.93
N TRP A 23 7.57 17.96 28.46
CA TRP A 23 8.11 16.79 27.79
C TRP A 23 7.00 15.87 27.25
N TRP A 24 5.86 15.81 27.95
CA TRP A 24 4.67 15.08 27.52
C TRP A 24 4.03 15.65 26.24
N LYS A 25 4.06 16.97 26.02
CA LYS A 25 3.56 17.60 24.78
C LYS A 25 4.44 17.21 23.59
N ASN A 26 5.76 17.20 23.77
CA ASN A 26 6.68 16.74 22.73
C ASN A 26 6.49 15.25 22.44
N LEU A 27 6.24 14.43 23.46
CA LEU A 27 5.96 13.00 23.31
C LEU A 27 4.63 12.77 22.57
N LEU A 28 3.60 13.57 22.85
CA LEU A 28 2.31 13.55 22.14
C LEU A 28 2.47 13.96 20.67
N ILE A 29 3.27 14.99 20.39
CA ILE A 29 3.59 15.41 19.01
C ILE A 29 4.32 14.30 18.25
N ILE A 30 5.34 13.66 18.86
CA ILE A 30 6.06 12.54 18.25
C ILE A 30 5.13 11.34 18.01
N LEU A 31 4.26 11.02 18.97
CA LEU A 31 3.27 9.94 18.82
C LEU A 31 2.33 10.21 17.64
N VAL A 32 1.79 11.43 17.54
CA VAL A 32 0.90 11.81 16.43
C VAL A 32 1.63 11.80 15.09
N LEU A 33 2.89 12.24 15.04
CA LEU A 33 3.73 12.14 13.84
C LEU A 33 4.01 10.69 13.44
N LEU A 34 4.36 9.82 14.39
CA LEU A 34 4.60 8.40 14.12
C LEU A 34 3.33 7.68 13.66
N LEU A 35 2.19 7.98 14.28
CA LEU A 35 0.89 7.48 13.83
C LEU A 35 0.58 8.01 12.43
N GLY A 36 0.81 9.30 12.16
CA GLY A 36 0.63 9.88 10.83
C GLY A 36 1.48 9.20 9.75
N ILE A 37 2.76 8.93 10.03
CA ILE A 37 3.65 8.20 9.12
C ILE A 37 3.19 6.74 8.95
N PHE A 38 2.85 6.06 10.04
CA PHE A 38 2.36 4.68 10.02
C PHE A 38 1.04 4.53 9.24
N PHE A 39 0.15 5.51 9.37
CA PHE A 39 -1.09 5.59 8.59
C PHE A 39 -0.91 6.13 7.17
N ALA A 40 0.19 6.82 6.87
CA ALA A 40 0.54 7.24 5.51
C ALA A 40 1.23 6.12 4.70
N LEU A 41 1.86 5.13 5.35
CA LEU A 41 2.49 4.00 4.67
C LEU A 41 1.55 3.25 3.70
N PRO A 42 0.30 2.93 4.06
CA PRO A 42 -0.65 2.26 3.16
C PRO A 42 -1.01 3.07 1.92
N ASN A 43 -1.02 4.40 2.03
CA ASN A 43 -1.43 5.29 0.96
C ASN A 43 -0.36 5.42 -0.15
N ILE A 44 0.85 4.90 0.07
CA ILE A 44 1.97 4.96 -0.89
C ILE A 44 2.01 3.71 -1.79
N TYR A 45 1.27 2.65 -1.48
CA TYR A 45 1.19 1.48 -2.37
C TYR A 45 0.32 1.83 -3.57
N GLY A 46 0.95 2.32 -4.64
CA GLY A 46 0.31 2.54 -5.92
C GLY A 46 -0.24 1.26 -6.55
N GLU A 47 -0.69 1.36 -7.79
CA GLU A 47 -1.29 0.25 -8.51
C GLU A 47 -0.30 -0.34 -9.51
N ASN A 48 -0.23 -1.66 -9.60
CA ASN A 48 0.52 -2.34 -10.65
C ASN A 48 -0.40 -2.68 -11.83
N PRO A 49 0.07 -2.53 -13.08
CA PRO A 49 -0.67 -2.98 -14.25
C PRO A 49 -0.95 -4.48 -14.15
N ALA A 50 -2.22 -4.86 -14.30
CA ALA A 50 -2.67 -6.24 -14.10
C ALA A 50 -3.63 -6.70 -15.19
N LEU A 51 -3.67 -7.99 -15.43
CA LEU A 51 -4.57 -8.61 -16.39
C LEU A 51 -5.44 -9.58 -15.62
N GLN A 52 -6.75 -9.32 -15.67
CA GLN A 52 -7.74 -10.19 -15.08
C GLN A 52 -8.26 -11.13 -16.16
N ILE A 53 -8.26 -12.41 -15.85
CA ILE A 53 -8.69 -13.46 -16.74
C ILE A 53 -9.82 -14.19 -16.04
N SER A 54 -11.02 -14.08 -16.60
CA SER A 54 -12.20 -14.79 -16.10
C SER A 54 -12.51 -15.96 -17.01
N LYS A 55 -13.24 -16.96 -16.50
CA LYS A 55 -13.71 -18.11 -17.30
C LYS A 55 -15.22 -17.99 -17.48
N ARG A 56 -15.71 -18.10 -18.72
CA ARG A 56 -17.15 -17.99 -18.98
C ARG A 56 -17.89 -19.16 -18.33
N ASN A 57 -18.81 -18.85 -17.40
CA ASN A 57 -19.69 -19.80 -16.70
C ASN A 57 -18.98 -20.85 -15.81
N ALA A 58 -17.73 -20.63 -15.39
CA ALA A 58 -17.03 -21.54 -14.50
C ALA A 58 -15.99 -20.82 -13.65
N VAL A 59 -15.52 -21.48 -12.59
CA VAL A 59 -14.39 -21.01 -11.79
C VAL A 59 -13.10 -21.24 -12.58
N MET A 60 -12.21 -20.25 -12.55
CA MET A 60 -10.89 -20.34 -13.15
C MET A 60 -10.05 -21.42 -12.45
N ASP A 61 -9.36 -22.24 -13.23
CA ASP A 61 -8.46 -23.27 -12.69
C ASP A 61 -7.01 -22.78 -12.73
N GLN A 62 -6.19 -23.22 -11.78
CA GLN A 62 -4.76 -22.87 -11.73
C GLN A 62 -4.02 -23.25 -13.03
N ALA A 63 -4.42 -24.35 -13.67
CA ALA A 63 -3.87 -24.79 -14.95
C ALA A 63 -4.04 -23.75 -16.09
N ALA A 64 -5.14 -23.00 -16.10
CA ALA A 64 -5.36 -21.94 -17.10
C ALA A 64 -4.42 -20.75 -16.84
N VAL A 65 -4.21 -20.39 -15.57
CA VAL A 65 -3.25 -19.35 -15.18
C VAL A 65 -1.83 -19.76 -15.57
N ASP A 66 -1.45 -21.00 -15.28
CA ASP A 66 -0.12 -21.52 -15.61
C ASP A 66 0.11 -21.56 -17.13
N LYS A 67 -0.92 -21.93 -17.91
CA LYS A 67 -0.87 -21.88 -19.38
C LYS A 67 -0.68 -20.46 -19.90
N ALA A 68 -1.38 -19.48 -19.33
CA ALA A 68 -1.21 -18.07 -19.68
C ALA A 68 0.22 -17.58 -19.34
N VAL A 69 0.73 -17.93 -18.16
CA VAL A 69 2.11 -17.58 -17.76
C VAL A 69 3.14 -18.22 -18.68
N ALA A 70 2.94 -19.48 -19.10
CA ALA A 70 3.83 -20.15 -20.04
C ALA A 70 3.84 -19.45 -21.41
N ALA A 71 2.67 -19.04 -21.92
CA ALA A 71 2.56 -18.29 -23.17
C ALA A 71 3.26 -16.91 -23.07
N LEU A 72 3.07 -16.21 -21.96
CA LEU A 72 3.75 -14.92 -21.71
C LEU A 72 5.27 -15.07 -21.65
N LYS A 73 5.77 -16.12 -21.00
CA LYS A 73 7.21 -16.45 -21.00
C LYS A 73 7.73 -16.76 -22.39
N ALA A 74 6.99 -17.52 -23.20
CA ALA A 74 7.35 -17.82 -24.58
C ALA A 74 7.38 -16.55 -25.46
N ALA A 75 6.51 -15.58 -25.18
CA ALA A 75 6.50 -14.26 -25.82
C ALA A 75 7.52 -13.26 -25.22
N ASN A 76 8.36 -13.71 -24.29
CA ASN A 76 9.38 -12.90 -23.61
C ASN A 76 8.82 -11.69 -22.84
N ILE A 77 7.59 -11.83 -22.31
CA ILE A 77 6.90 -10.80 -21.53
C ILE A 77 7.16 -11.03 -20.04
N PRO A 78 7.79 -10.08 -19.32
CA PRO A 78 8.07 -10.24 -17.90
C PRO A 78 6.78 -10.15 -17.07
N VAL A 79 6.55 -11.18 -16.26
CA VAL A 79 5.43 -11.26 -15.31
C VAL A 79 5.94 -10.97 -13.92
N LYS A 80 5.30 -10.04 -13.21
CA LYS A 80 5.65 -9.67 -11.82
C LYS A 80 5.07 -10.67 -10.83
N SER A 81 3.82 -11.06 -11.02
CA SER A 81 3.17 -12.12 -10.24
C SER A 81 1.99 -12.68 -11.00
N ALA A 82 1.63 -13.94 -10.74
CA ALA A 82 0.42 -14.56 -11.25
C ALA A 82 -0.24 -15.34 -10.11
N ARG A 83 -1.53 -15.13 -9.88
CA ARG A 83 -2.28 -15.77 -8.81
C ARG A 83 -3.73 -15.96 -9.19
N LEU A 84 -4.38 -16.90 -8.53
CA LEU A 84 -5.84 -17.04 -8.59
C LEU A 84 -6.43 -16.22 -7.44
N GLU A 85 -7.42 -15.39 -7.76
CA GLU A 85 -8.09 -14.49 -6.83
C GLU A 85 -9.61 -14.70 -6.99
N ASP A 86 -10.22 -15.29 -5.96
CA ASP A 86 -11.60 -15.78 -5.93
C ASP A 86 -11.95 -16.74 -7.07
N LYS A 87 -12.43 -16.20 -8.19
CA LYS A 87 -12.90 -16.95 -9.36
C LYS A 87 -12.14 -16.62 -10.64
N ASP A 88 -11.21 -15.68 -10.56
CA ASP A 88 -10.47 -15.13 -11.68
C ASP A 88 -8.97 -15.34 -11.51
N GLY A 89 -8.25 -15.41 -12.63
CA GLY A 89 -6.80 -15.33 -12.65
C GLY A 89 -6.38 -13.87 -12.71
N LEU A 90 -5.38 -13.50 -11.90
CA LEU A 90 -4.81 -12.16 -11.89
C LEU A 90 -3.30 -12.25 -12.14
N ILE A 91 -2.87 -11.61 -13.23
CA ILE A 91 -1.46 -11.56 -13.65
C ILE A 91 -1.00 -10.10 -13.60
N GLN A 92 0.03 -9.79 -12.81
CA GLN A 92 0.61 -8.45 -12.71
C GLN A 92 1.86 -8.32 -13.56
N PHE A 93 2.08 -7.11 -14.05
CA PHE A 93 3.20 -6.74 -14.90
C PHE A 93 4.02 -5.62 -14.26
N THR A 94 5.24 -5.43 -14.78
CA THR A 94 6.12 -4.33 -14.38
C THR A 94 5.84 -3.04 -15.13
N SER A 95 5.20 -3.12 -16.31
CA SER A 95 4.87 -1.95 -17.13
C SER A 95 3.53 -2.15 -17.87
N THR A 96 2.90 -1.03 -18.21
CA THR A 96 1.67 -0.99 -19.01
C THR A 96 1.90 -1.56 -20.42
N ASP A 97 3.06 -1.33 -21.02
CA ASP A 97 3.39 -1.91 -22.33
C ASP A 97 3.41 -3.44 -22.31
N ALA A 98 3.96 -4.04 -21.24
CA ALA A 98 3.96 -5.48 -21.06
C ALA A 98 2.53 -6.01 -20.88
N GLN A 99 1.69 -5.30 -20.12
CA GLN A 99 0.28 -5.63 -19.93
C GLN A 99 -0.50 -5.57 -21.25
N LEU A 100 -0.33 -4.52 -22.07
CA LEU A 100 -1.02 -4.37 -23.35
C LEU A 100 -0.62 -5.48 -24.33
N LYS A 101 0.67 -5.83 -24.40
CA LYS A 101 1.14 -6.96 -25.22
C LYS A 101 0.61 -8.30 -24.69
N ALA A 102 0.52 -8.44 -23.37
CA ALA A 102 0.03 -9.65 -22.72
C ALA A 102 -1.43 -9.96 -23.07
N VAL A 103 -2.28 -8.94 -23.31
CA VAL A 103 -3.70 -9.16 -23.68
C VAL A 103 -3.81 -10.09 -24.89
N ASN A 104 -3.10 -9.79 -25.96
CA ASN A 104 -3.20 -10.55 -27.21
C ASN A 104 -2.63 -11.96 -27.03
N VAL A 105 -1.44 -12.08 -26.40
CA VAL A 105 -0.79 -13.37 -26.16
C VAL A 105 -1.66 -14.30 -25.31
N VAL A 106 -2.28 -13.77 -24.25
CA VAL A 106 -3.13 -14.57 -23.35
C VAL A 106 -4.44 -14.95 -24.03
N ARG A 107 -5.06 -14.03 -24.79
CA ARG A 107 -6.28 -14.33 -25.57
C ARG A 107 -6.04 -15.43 -26.59
N GLU A 108 -4.92 -15.38 -27.31
CA GLU A 108 -4.55 -16.43 -28.27
C GLU A 108 -4.26 -17.77 -27.59
N ALA A 109 -3.58 -17.76 -26.43
CA ALA A 109 -3.22 -18.98 -25.72
C ALA A 109 -4.41 -19.69 -25.04
N LEU A 110 -5.36 -18.92 -24.50
CA LEU A 110 -6.50 -19.45 -23.77
C LEU A 110 -7.76 -19.60 -24.63
N GLY A 111 -7.89 -18.79 -25.67
CA GLY A 111 -9.06 -18.74 -26.55
C GLY A 111 -10.23 -17.93 -25.99
N GLU A 112 -11.31 -17.85 -26.77
CA GLU A 112 -12.50 -17.02 -26.52
C GLU A 112 -13.28 -17.36 -25.23
N ASN A 113 -13.05 -18.53 -24.65
CA ASN A 113 -13.72 -18.96 -23.41
C ASN A 113 -13.18 -18.25 -22.15
N TYR A 114 -12.06 -17.54 -22.30
CA TYR A 114 -11.39 -16.82 -21.23
C TYR A 114 -11.37 -15.32 -21.55
N PRO A 115 -12.44 -14.56 -21.24
CA PRO A 115 -12.40 -13.12 -21.37
C PRO A 115 -11.23 -12.53 -20.58
N VAL A 116 -10.38 -11.81 -21.29
CA VAL A 116 -9.21 -11.12 -20.75
C VAL A 116 -9.50 -9.64 -20.67
N ALA A 117 -9.39 -9.07 -19.47
CA ALA A 117 -9.60 -7.66 -19.19
C ALA A 117 -8.32 -7.01 -18.62
N LEU A 118 -8.13 -5.73 -18.95
CA LEU A 118 -7.13 -4.89 -18.30
C LEU A 118 -7.67 -4.49 -16.92
N ASN A 119 -6.84 -4.64 -15.90
CA ASN A 119 -7.15 -4.25 -14.54
C ASN A 119 -5.89 -3.63 -13.88
N LEU A 120 -6.06 -3.12 -12.67
CA LEU A 120 -5.00 -2.57 -11.84
C LEU A 120 -5.06 -3.30 -10.51
N ALA A 121 -3.93 -3.90 -10.11
CA ALA A 121 -3.85 -4.62 -8.85
C ALA A 121 -3.17 -3.75 -7.80
N PRO A 122 -3.72 -3.67 -6.58
CA PRO A 122 -3.06 -2.97 -5.49
C PRO A 122 -1.66 -3.54 -5.27
N ALA A 123 -0.64 -2.69 -5.23
CA ALA A 123 0.73 -3.12 -4.90
C ALA A 123 0.89 -3.41 -3.38
N ALA A 124 -0.17 -3.22 -2.60
CA ALA A 124 -0.19 -3.46 -1.18
C ALA A 124 0.06 -4.97 -0.88
N PRO A 125 1.06 -5.31 -0.07
CA PRO A 125 1.32 -6.68 0.33
C PRO A 125 0.18 -7.24 1.21
N ARG A 126 -0.05 -8.56 1.15
CA ARG A 126 -1.17 -9.24 1.84
C ARG A 126 -1.28 -8.97 3.35
N TRP A 127 -0.15 -8.70 4.03
CA TRP A 127 -0.17 -8.34 5.46
C TRP A 127 -0.89 -7.02 5.75
N MET A 128 -1.01 -6.13 4.75
CA MET A 128 -1.73 -4.87 4.86
C MET A 128 -3.24 -5.01 4.59
N GLN A 129 -3.63 -5.97 3.73
CA GLN A 129 -5.05 -6.29 3.48
C GLN A 129 -5.72 -6.86 4.76
N ASN A 130 -4.96 -7.56 5.60
CA ASN A 130 -5.45 -8.13 6.86
C ASN A 130 -5.71 -7.10 7.98
N LEU A 131 -5.27 -5.84 7.82
CA LEU A 131 -5.50 -4.77 8.81
C LEU A 131 -6.83 -4.02 8.63
N GLY A 132 -7.74 -4.52 7.79
CA GLY A 132 -9.14 -4.08 7.77
C GLY A 132 -9.56 -3.18 6.62
N ALA A 133 -8.72 -2.98 5.60
CA ALA A 133 -9.14 -2.35 4.35
C ALA A 133 -9.90 -3.35 3.46
N LYS A 134 -11.11 -3.75 3.88
CA LYS A 134 -12.07 -4.38 2.98
C LYS A 134 -12.68 -3.29 2.10
N PRO A 135 -12.62 -3.39 0.76
CA PRO A 135 -13.36 -2.48 -0.10
C PRO A 135 -14.86 -2.68 0.17
N MET A 136 -15.55 -1.61 0.58
CA MET A 136 -17.01 -1.58 0.48
C MET A 136 -17.35 -1.48 -1.00
N TYR A 137 -17.77 -2.60 -1.59
CA TYR A 137 -18.59 -2.57 -2.79
C TYR A 137 -19.87 -1.80 -2.44
N LEU A 138 -20.01 -0.59 -3.00
CA LEU A 138 -21.30 0.07 -3.10
C LEU A 138 -22.16 -0.75 -4.06
N ALA A 139 -23.17 -1.42 -3.50
CA ALA A 139 -24.28 -2.00 -4.24
C ALA A 139 -25.23 -0.91 -4.73
#